data_AF-A0A067GHQ7-F1
#
_entry.id   AF-A0A067GHQ7-F1
#
_cell.length_a   1.000
_cell.length_b   1.000
_cell.length_c   1.000
_cell.angle_alpha   90.00
_cell.angle_beta   90.00
_cell.angle_gamma   90.00
#
_symmetry.space_group_name_H-M   'P 1'
#
loop_
_entity.id
_entity.type
_entity.pdbx_description
1 polymer ?
#
loop_
_entity_poly.entity_id
_entity_poly.type
_entity_poly.pdbx_seq_one_letter_code
_entity_poly.pdbx_strand_id
1 'polypeptide(L)'
;GDFEKALHCKCLDEEDISDARRPLYKAIINVILEQPKEAFSNWEQFNEMQSNFLWPPDQQDAQLYEVIDDFDKFVNVVNLLKRDIQETSKRKNK
;
A
#
# COMPACT_ATOMS: atom_id res chain seq x y z
N GLY A 1 -13.37 -4.01 6.11
CA GLY A 1 -12.71 -5.16 6.73
C GLY A 1 -12.12 -4.74 8.05
N ASP A 2 -11.45 -5.65 8.75
CA ASP A 2 -10.69 -5.36 9.98
C ASP A 2 -9.23 -5.07 9.60
N PHE A 3 -8.89 -3.78 9.54
CA PHE A 3 -7.60 -3.30 9.03
C PHE A 3 -6.50 -3.34 10.10
N GLU A 4 -6.85 -3.17 11.38
CA GLU A 4 -5.90 -3.31 12.50
C GLU A 4 -5.42 -4.75 12.59
N LYS A 5 -6.35 -5.72 12.50
CA LYS A 5 -5.97 -7.13 12.46
C LYS A 5 -5.12 -7.47 11.23
N ALA A 6 -5.41 -6.85 10.08
CA ALA A 6 -4.61 -7.07 8.88
C ALA A 6 -3.17 -6.56 9.03
N LEU A 7 -2.98 -5.43 9.72
CA LEU A 7 -1.66 -4.86 9.99
C LEU A 7 -0.76 -5.82 10.80
N HIS A 8 -1.36 -6.58 11.72
CA HIS A 8 -0.70 -7.57 12.58
C HIS A 8 -0.71 -9.00 12.01
N CYS A 9 -1.00 -9.17 10.73
CA CYS A 9 -0.86 -10.48 10.09
C CYS A 9 0.63 -10.85 10.00
N LYS A 10 0.96 -12.10 10.34
CA LYS A 10 2.35 -12.61 10.30
C LYS A 10 3.07 -12.33 8.97
N CYS A 11 2.34 -12.41 7.86
CA CYS A 11 2.87 -12.13 6.52
C CYS A 11 3.24 -10.65 6.27
N LEU A 12 2.91 -9.74 7.18
CA LEU A 12 3.40 -8.36 7.19
C LEU A 12 4.43 -8.14 8.33
N ASP A 13 4.36 -8.90 9.41
CA ASP A 13 5.26 -8.77 10.56
C ASP A 13 6.65 -9.40 10.38
N GLU A 14 6.80 -10.41 9.51
CA GLU A 14 8.14 -11.00 9.28
C GLU A 14 9.08 -10.01 8.58
N GLU A 15 10.29 -9.85 9.11
CA GLU A 15 11.38 -9.02 8.59
C GLU A 15 12.11 -9.68 7.40
N ASP A 16 11.36 -10.23 6.45
CA ASP A 16 11.94 -10.57 5.16
C ASP A 16 12.08 -9.29 4.33
N ILE A 17 13.28 -8.72 4.37
CA ILE A 17 13.65 -7.46 3.71
C ILE A 17 13.63 -7.54 2.17
N SER A 18 13.38 -8.72 1.58
CA SER A 18 13.38 -8.92 0.13
C SER A 18 12.03 -8.66 -0.55
N ASP A 19 10.92 -8.64 0.20
CA ASP A 19 9.58 -8.50 -0.39
C ASP A 19 9.03 -7.07 -0.26
N ALA A 20 9.24 -6.27 -1.30
CA ALA A 20 8.73 -4.89 -1.40
C ALA A 20 7.20 -4.79 -1.28
N ARG A 21 6.44 -5.86 -1.51
CA ARG A 21 4.98 -5.81 -1.35
C ARG A 21 4.58 -5.60 0.12
N ARG A 22 5.40 -6.04 1.07
CA ARG A 22 5.14 -5.87 2.51
C ARG A 22 5.05 -4.40 2.92
N PRO A 23 6.06 -3.53 2.68
CA PRO A 23 5.95 -2.11 2.96
C PRO A 23 4.81 -1.45 2.18
N LEU A 24 4.54 -1.86 0.93
CA LEU A 24 3.40 -1.35 0.18
C LEU A 24 2.06 -1.63 0.88
N TYR A 25 1.81 -2.88 1.30
CA TYR A 25 0.59 -3.24 2.01
C TYR A 25 0.47 -2.53 3.36
N LYS A 26 1.58 -2.39 4.10
CA LYS A 26 1.60 -1.61 5.35
C LYS A 26 1.25 -0.14 5.10
N ALA A 27 1.81 0.47 4.05
CA ALA A 27 1.48 1.85 3.67
C ALA A 27 -0.01 2.01 3.36
N ILE A 28 -0.59 1.11 2.56
CA ILE A 28 -2.03 1.11 2.22
C ILE A 28 -2.89 1.02 3.49
N ILE A 29 -2.58 0.07 4.38
CA ILE A 29 -3.34 -0.13 5.62
C ILE A 29 -3.24 1.11 6.53
N ASN A 30 -2.05 1.69 6.68
CA ASN A 30 -1.84 2.87 7.51
C ASN A 30 -2.54 4.13 6.96
N VAL A 31 -2.65 4.30 5.63
CA VAL A 31 -3.50 5.36 5.06
C VAL A 31 -4.97 5.13 5.43
N ILE A 32 -5.46 3.89 5.34
CA ILE A 32 -6.85 3.56 5.69
C ILE A 32 -7.14 3.84 7.17
N LEU A 33 -6.18 3.52 8.05
CA LEU A 33 -6.21 3.74 9.49
C LEU A 33 -5.91 5.18 9.92
N GLU A 34 -5.69 6.10 8.97
CA GLU A 34 -5.41 7.52 9.24
C GLU A 34 -4.14 7.73 10.08
N GLN A 35 -3.11 6.92 9.80
CA GLN A 35 -1.77 6.93 10.39
C GLN A 35 -0.74 7.45 9.37
N PRO A 36 -0.67 8.77 9.12
CA PRO A 36 0.07 9.32 7.99
C PRO A 36 1.59 9.18 8.11
N LYS A 37 2.14 9.17 9.32
CA LYS A 37 3.60 9.03 9.53
C LYS A 37 4.06 7.63 9.19
N GLU A 38 3.33 6.64 9.67
CA GLU A 38 3.54 5.22 9.43
C GLU A 38 3.28 4.91 7.96
N ALA A 39 2.24 5.48 7.36
CA ALA A 39 1.97 5.36 5.93
C ALA A 39 3.14 5.86 5.08
N PHE A 40 3.64 7.07 5.37
CA PHE A 40 4.76 7.67 4.66
C PHE A 40 6.03 6.83 4.80
N SER A 41 6.38 6.42 6.01
CA SER A 41 7.60 5.63 6.24
C SER A 41 7.58 4.29 5.51
N ASN A 42 6.43 3.59 5.48
CA ASN A 42 6.30 2.34 4.74
C ASN A 42 6.30 2.57 3.22
N TRP A 43 5.71 3.68 2.74
CA TRP A 43 5.73 4.04 1.32
C TRP A 43 7.15 4.38 0.84
N GLU A 44 7.91 5.13 1.63
CA GLU A 44 9.31 5.46 1.34
C GLU A 44 10.17 4.19 1.27
N GLN A 45 9.99 3.26 2.23
CA GLN A 45 10.67 1.97 2.21
C GLN A 45 10.33 1.14 0.96
N PHE A 46 9.07 1.15 0.53
CA PHE A 46 8.66 0.49 -0.72
C PHE A 46 9.40 1.07 -1.93
N ASN A 47 9.47 2.40 -2.03
CA ASN A 47 10.14 3.08 -3.13
C ASN A 47 11.65 2.85 -3.14
N GLU A 48 12.29 2.82 -1.96
CA GLU A 48 13.70 2.46 -1.83
C GLU A 48 13.95 1.03 -2.32
N MET A 49 13.13 0.07 -1.90
CA MET A 49 13.23 -1.31 -2.35
C MET A 49 13.02 -1.42 -3.86
N GLN A 50 11.97 -0.81 -4.41
CA GLN A 50 11.71 -0.78 -5.85
C GLN A 50 12.89 -0.20 -6.64
N SER A 51 13.46 0.92 -6.18
CA SER A 51 14.62 1.55 -6.81
C SER A 51 15.82 0.60 -6.89
N ASN A 52 16.04 -0.21 -5.84
CA ASN A 52 17.08 -1.23 -5.80
C ASN A 52 16.83 -2.42 -6.75
N PHE A 53 15.58 -2.63 -7.20
CA PHE A 53 15.18 -3.69 -8.13
C PHE A 53 15.04 -3.25 -9.60
N LEU A 54 15.29 -1.96 -9.94
CA LEU A 54 15.15 -1.42 -11.30
C LEU A 54 16.23 -1.95 -12.28
N TRP A 55 16.07 -3.19 -12.71
CA TRP A 55 16.22 -3.60 -14.11
C TRP A 55 15.06 -2.94 -14.91
N PRO A 56 15.19 -2.59 -16.21
CA PRO A 56 14.25 -1.68 -16.85
C PRO A 56 12.81 -2.20 -16.73
N PRO A 57 11.83 -1.32 -16.40
CA PRO A 57 10.46 -1.74 -16.19
C PRO A 57 9.94 -2.37 -17.47
N ASP A 58 9.40 -3.58 -17.36
CA ASP A 58 8.55 -4.14 -18.39
C ASP A 58 7.39 -3.15 -18.60
N GLN A 59 7.02 -2.85 -19.85
CA GLN A 59 6.17 -1.70 -20.19
C GLN A 59 4.77 -1.73 -19.53
N GLN A 60 4.38 -2.86 -18.94
CA GLN A 60 3.10 -3.06 -18.29
C GLN A 60 2.98 -2.32 -16.95
N ASP A 61 4.09 -2.11 -16.23
CA ASP A 61 4.06 -1.52 -14.88
C ASP A 61 4.37 -0.01 -14.86
N ALA A 62 4.70 0.61 -16.00
CA ALA A 62 5.11 2.01 -16.06
C ALA A 62 4.06 2.99 -15.48
N GLN A 63 2.78 2.70 -15.67
CA GLN A 63 1.68 3.50 -15.10
C GLN A 63 1.57 3.35 -13.58
N LEU A 64 1.95 2.19 -13.04
CA LEU A 64 1.99 1.96 -11.60
C LEU A 64 3.15 2.75 -10.97
N TYR A 65 4.31 2.81 -11.63
CA TYR A 65 5.45 3.61 -11.17
C TYR A 65 5.15 5.11 -11.11
N GLU A 66 4.51 5.70 -12.13
CA GLU A 66 4.15 7.13 -12.12
C GLU A 66 3.18 7.54 -11.00
N VAL A 67 2.35 6.59 -10.55
CA VAL A 67 1.36 6.82 -9.49
C VAL A 67 1.96 6.66 -8.10
N ILE A 68 2.97 5.79 -7.93
CA ILE A 68 3.58 5.51 -6.63
C ILE A 68 4.79 6.41 -6.32
N ASP A 69 5.31 7.16 -7.29
CA ASP A 69 6.42 8.13 -7.07
C ASP A 69 5.98 9.40 -6.30
N ASP A 70 4.68 9.62 -6.14
CA ASP A 70 4.12 10.75 -5.39
C ASP A 70 3.21 10.26 -4.27
N PHE A 71 3.54 10.63 -3.03
CA PHE A 71 2.80 10.16 -1.85
C PHE A 71 1.35 10.66 -1.82
N ASP A 72 1.07 11.88 -2.28
CA ASP A 72 -0.29 12.42 -2.31
C ASP A 72 -1.15 11.68 -3.34
N LYS A 73 -0.60 11.34 -4.51
CA LYS A 73 -1.26 10.48 -5.50
C LYS A 73 -1.53 9.09 -4.93
N PHE A 74 -0.55 8.50 -4.24
CA PHE A 74 -0.71 7.23 -3.55
C PHE A 74 -1.87 7.28 -2.54
N VAL A 75 -1.89 8.28 -1.66
CA VAL A 75 -2.96 8.48 -0.66
C VAL A 75 -4.32 8.64 -1.34
N ASN A 76 -4.41 9.39 -2.44
CA ASN A 76 -5.65 9.56 -3.19
C ASN A 76 -6.19 8.24 -3.74
N VAL A 77 -5.32 7.40 -4.33
CA VAL A 77 -5.71 6.07 -4.82
C VAL A 77 -6.17 5.16 -3.69
N VAL A 78 -5.45 5.14 -2.56
CA VAL A 78 -5.84 4.35 -1.39
C VAL A 78 -7.17 4.81 -0.81
N ASN A 79 -7.45 6.11 -0.83
CA ASN A 79 -8.74 6.66 -0.39
C ASN A 79 -9.89 6.25 -1.32
N LEU A 80 -9.66 6.14 -2.64
CA LEU A 80 -10.63 5.57 -3.56
C LEU A 80 -10.89 4.10 -3.23
N LEU A 81 -9.83 3.31 -3.03
CA LEU A 81 -9.94 1.90 -2.61
C LEU A 81 -10.70 1.75 -1.28
N LYS A 82 -10.43 2.61 -0.29
CA LYS A 82 -11.15 2.64 1.00
C LYS A 82 -12.65 2.81 0.78
N ARG A 83 -13.06 3.73 -0.10
CA ARG A 83 -14.48 3.95 -0.44
C ARG A 83 -15.08 2.71 -1.08
N ASP A 84 -14.42 2.09 -2.05
CA ASP A 84 -14.92 0.89 -2.74
C ASP A 84 -15.13 -0.29 -1.79
N ILE A 85 -14.20 -0.49 -0.84
CA ILE A 85 -14.32 -1.52 0.20
C ILE A 85 -15.52 -1.25 1.11
N GLN A 86 -15.73 0.00 1.50
CA GLN A 86 -16.86 0.41 2.35
C GLN A 86 -18.21 0.22 1.62
N GLU A 87 -18.30 0.63 0.36
CA GLU A 87 -19.52 0.44 -0.44
C GLU A 87 -19.86 -1.04 -0.64
N THR A 88 -18.84 -1.86 -0.94
CA THR A 88 -19.01 -3.31 -1.08
C THR A 88 -19.47 -3.96 0.23
N SER A 89 -18.92 -3.52 1.36
CA SER A 89 -19.31 -4.02 2.68
C SER A 89 -20.77 -3.67 3.01
N LYS A 90 -21.23 -2.46 2.63
CA LYS A 90 -22.64 -2.06 2.78
C LYS A 90 -23.60 -2.90 1.94
N ARG A 91 -23.21 -3.27 0.72
CA ARG A 91 -24.02 -4.11 -0.18
C ARG A 91 -24.17 -5.55 0.33
N LYS A 92 -23.17 -6.09 1.04
CA LYS A 92 -23.21 -7.46 1.60
C LYS A 92 -24.05 -7.60 2.87
N ASN A 93 -24.29 -6.49 3.57
CA ASN A 93 -25.08 -6.45 4.81
C ASN A 93 -26.56 -6.08 4.59
N LYS A 94 -27.02 -6.09 3.33
CA LYS A 94 -28.39 -5.79 2.91
C LYS A 94 -29.01 -7.04 2.29
#